data_AF-A0A2J6SHD5-F1
#
_entry.id   AF-A0A2J6SHD5-F1
#
_cell.length_a   1.000
_cell.length_b   1.000
_cell.length_c   1.000
_cell.angle_alpha   90.00
_cell.angle_beta   90.00
_cell.angle_gamma   90.00
#
_symmetry.space_group_name_H-M   'P 1'
#
loop_
_entity.id
_entity.type
_entity.pdbx_description
1 polymer ?
#
loop_
_entity_poly.entity_id
_entity_poly.type
_entity_poly.pdbx_seq_one_letter_code
_entity_poly.pdbx_strand_id
1 'polypeptide(L)'
;MRPISTLPMLKGKLYLITCPTLAQSVFNSPDLCLETFLVDFSTRALLLSAETPKILEKSGHGSTPSCKEKIPKAVHEAFQLGVDLVKMILASLISVAFTINSLGHVTEPKSMFDWLRQMIALDTSKALFGAHGPLKENGLLVDALR
;
A
#
# COMPACT_ATOMS: atom_id res chain seq x y z
N MET A 1 4.21 -9.87 31.01
CA MET A 1 4.14 -8.64 30.18
C MET A 1 2.82 -7.94 30.45
N ARG A 2 2.80 -6.60 30.53
CA ARG A 2 1.53 -5.86 30.64
C ARG A 2 0.78 -5.94 29.31
N PRO A 3 -0.52 -6.26 29.26
CA PRO A 3 -1.25 -6.50 28.02
C PRO A 3 -1.48 -5.21 27.19
N ILE A 4 -1.52 -4.07 27.87
CA ILE A 4 -1.62 -2.74 27.28
C ILE A 4 -0.74 -1.75 28.07
N SER A 5 -0.10 -0.82 27.38
CA SER A 5 0.71 0.25 27.97
C SER A 5 0.41 1.58 27.28
N THR A 6 0.51 2.70 27.99
CA THR A 6 0.30 4.04 27.41
C THR A 6 1.63 4.75 27.24
N LEU A 7 1.88 5.24 26.02
CA LEU A 7 3.02 6.07 25.69
C LEU A 7 2.54 7.52 25.48
N PRO A 8 3.05 8.49 26.25
CA PRO A 8 2.73 9.90 26.04
C PRO A 8 3.41 10.41 24.77
N MET A 9 2.63 11.05 23.89
CA MET A 9 3.10 11.69 22.66
C MET A 9 2.85 13.20 22.72
N LEU A 10 3.58 13.98 21.91
CA LEU A 10 3.53 15.46 21.89
C LEU A 10 2.11 16.05 21.80
N LYS A 11 1.19 15.39 21.10
CA LYS A 11 -0.21 15.84 20.92
C LYS A 11 -1.26 14.75 21.24
N GLY A 12 -0.90 13.71 21.99
CA GLY A 12 -1.83 12.62 22.25
C GLY A 12 -1.28 11.50 23.13
N LYS A 13 -2.08 10.45 23.31
CA LYS A 13 -1.69 9.22 24.02
C LYS A 13 -1.70 8.07 23.01
N LEU A 14 -0.62 7.32 22.92
CA LEU A 14 -0.53 6.11 22.13
C LEU A 14 -0.71 4.89 23.05
N TYR A 15 -1.68 4.03 22.76
CA TYR A 15 -1.87 2.78 23.50
C TYR A 15 -1.15 1.64 22.77
N LEU A 16 -0.10 1.10 23.39
CA LEU A 16 0.62 -0.07 22.91
C LEU A 16 -0.06 -1.33 23.45
N ILE A 17 -0.61 -2.14 22.54
CA ILE A 17 -1.21 -3.43 22.86
C ILE A 17 -0.19 -4.52 22.50
N THR A 18 0.23 -5.30 23.49
CA THR A 18 1.20 -6.39 23.29
C THR A 18 0.58 -7.78 23.47
N CYS A 19 -0.72 -7.83 23.78
CA CYS A 19 -1.48 -9.07 23.94
C CYS A 19 -2.26 -9.39 22.65
N PRO A 20 -2.03 -10.54 21.99
CA PRO A 20 -2.69 -10.86 20.72
C PRO A 20 -4.22 -10.90 20.79
N THR A 21 -4.78 -11.44 21.87
CA THR A 21 -6.25 -11.53 22.05
C THR A 21 -6.88 -10.15 22.18
N LEU A 22 -6.23 -9.24 22.92
CA LEU A 22 -6.67 -7.85 23.04
C LEU A 22 -6.52 -7.09 21.73
N ALA A 23 -5.44 -7.33 20.97
CA ALA A 23 -5.25 -6.73 19.66
C ALA A 23 -6.38 -7.15 18.69
N GLN A 24 -6.74 -8.43 18.68
CA GLN A 24 -7.85 -8.94 17.88
C GLN A 24 -9.19 -8.30 18.26
N SER A 25 -9.47 -8.13 19.56
CA SER A 25 -10.68 -7.42 20.00
C SER A 25 -10.70 -5.97 19.53
N VAL A 26 -9.54 -5.30 19.52
CA VAL A 26 -9.41 -3.93 19.03
C VAL A 26 -9.64 -3.84 17.51
N PHE A 27 -9.09 -4.76 16.72
CA PHE A 27 -9.31 -4.77 15.27
C PHE A 27 -10.77 -5.05 14.86
N ASN A 28 -11.54 -5.73 15.71
CA ASN A 28 -12.96 -6.01 15.48
C ASN A 28 -13.90 -4.98 16.14
N SER A 29 -13.37 -3.98 16.85
CA SER A 29 -14.17 -2.96 17.51
C SER A 29 -14.66 -1.91 16.50
N PRO A 30 -15.97 -1.58 16.48
CA PRO A 30 -16.49 -0.52 15.63
C PRO A 30 -16.07 0.89 16.09
N ASP A 31 -15.62 1.03 17.34
CA ASP A 31 -15.27 2.32 17.95
C ASP A 31 -13.88 2.82 17.54
N LEU A 32 -13.02 1.90 17.07
CA LEU A 32 -11.64 2.20 16.68
C LEU A 32 -11.53 2.25 15.16
N CYS A 33 -11.69 3.47 14.62
CA CYS A 33 -11.71 3.68 13.19
C CYS A 33 -10.34 4.12 12.64
N LEU A 34 -9.72 3.27 11.82
CA LEU A 34 -8.49 3.58 11.08
C LEU A 34 -8.72 4.62 9.96
N GLU A 35 -9.96 4.91 9.57
CA GLU A 35 -10.27 5.84 8.48
C GLU A 35 -9.82 7.27 8.76
N THR A 36 -9.87 7.71 10.02
CA THR A 36 -9.39 9.03 10.41
C THR A 36 -7.89 9.18 10.11
N PHE A 37 -7.13 8.09 10.28
CA PHE A 37 -5.71 8.07 9.92
C PHE A 37 -5.48 7.96 8.42
N LEU A 38 -6.34 7.24 7.68
CA LEU A 38 -6.17 7.03 6.23
C LEU A 38 -6.15 8.33 5.42
N VAL A 39 -6.94 9.35 5.78
CA VAL A 39 -6.96 10.65 5.07
C VAL A 39 -5.66 11.42 5.30
N ASP A 40 -5.24 11.52 6.55
CA ASP A 40 -3.99 12.19 6.93
C ASP A 40 -2.77 11.48 6.35
N PHE A 41 -2.77 10.15 6.40
CA PHE A 41 -1.73 9.30 5.85
C PHE A 41 -1.66 9.41 4.33
N SER A 42 -2.78 9.23 3.62
CA SER A 42 -2.78 9.27 2.15
C SER A 42 -2.31 10.62 1.61
N THR A 43 -2.71 11.73 2.24
CA THR A 43 -2.27 13.07 1.85
C THR A 43 -0.75 13.23 1.97
N ARG A 44 -0.16 12.77 3.08
CA ARG A 44 1.28 12.93 3.35
C ARG A 44 2.13 11.89 2.62
N ALA A 45 1.70 10.64 2.63
CA ALA A 45 2.45 9.50 2.10
C ALA A 45 2.36 9.41 0.57
N LEU A 46 1.23 9.77 -0.03
CA LEU A 46 1.06 9.75 -1.49
C LEU A 46 1.28 11.13 -2.13
N LEU A 47 1.74 12.12 -1.34
CA LEU A 47 2.01 13.49 -1.79
C LEU A 47 0.85 14.09 -2.60
N LEU A 48 -0.38 13.86 -2.14
CA LEU A 48 -1.57 14.31 -2.84
C LEU A 48 -1.68 15.84 -2.78
N SER A 49 -2.27 16.44 -3.82
CA SER A 49 -2.50 17.88 -3.86
C SER A 49 -3.34 18.36 -2.67
N ALA A 50 -3.18 19.61 -2.25
CA ALA A 50 -3.94 20.20 -1.14
C ALA A 50 -5.47 20.20 -1.35
N GLU A 51 -5.94 19.96 -2.57
CA GLU A 51 -7.36 19.85 -2.92
C GLU A 51 -7.91 18.43 -2.78
N THR A 52 -7.04 17.41 -2.82
CA THR A 52 -7.43 16.00 -2.74
C THR A 52 -8.03 15.60 -1.37
N PRO A 53 -7.56 16.11 -0.22
CA PRO A 53 -8.20 15.87 1.08
C PRO A 53 -9.67 16.31 1.08
N LYS A 54 -9.99 17.43 0.43
CA LYS A 54 -11.37 17.94 0.33
C LYS A 54 -12.26 17.02 -0.51
N ILE A 55 -11.69 16.28 -1.46
CA ILE A 55 -12.42 15.29 -2.27
C ILE A 55 -12.62 14.00 -1.49
N LEU A 56 -11.60 13.57 -0.75
CA LEU A 56 -11.68 12.42 0.16
C LEU A 56 -12.70 12.71 1.26
N GLU A 57 -12.69 13.88 1.88
CA GLU A 57 -13.58 14.26 2.98
C GLU A 57 -15.04 14.51 2.62
N LYS A 58 -15.35 14.69 1.33
CA LYS A 58 -16.75 14.84 0.89
C LYS A 58 -17.54 13.56 1.21
N SER A 59 -18.44 13.69 2.17
CA SER A 59 -19.48 12.71 2.46
C SER A 59 -20.33 12.48 1.20
N GLY A 60 -20.71 11.22 0.99
CA GLY A 60 -21.65 10.87 -0.06
C GLY A 60 -22.96 11.65 0.09
N HIS A 61 -23.52 12.16 -1.00
CA HIS A 61 -24.84 12.79 -1.00
C HIS A 61 -25.89 11.74 -1.39
N GLY A 62 -26.87 11.49 -0.51
CA GLY A 62 -27.93 10.50 -0.73
C GLY A 62 -27.41 9.05 -0.75
N SER A 63 -27.83 8.24 -1.74
CA SER A 63 -27.40 6.83 -1.90
C SER A 63 -26.02 6.65 -2.54
N THR A 64 -25.26 7.73 -2.76
CA THR A 64 -23.96 7.65 -3.45
C THR A 64 -22.84 7.46 -2.43
N PRO A 65 -22.09 6.35 -2.43
CA PRO A 65 -21.02 6.15 -1.45
C PRO A 65 -19.92 7.20 -1.61
N SER A 66 -19.34 7.61 -0.49
CA SER A 66 -18.26 8.59 -0.42
C SER A 66 -16.99 8.05 -1.08
N CYS A 67 -16.06 8.95 -1.42
CA CYS A 67 -14.76 8.55 -1.96
C CYS A 67 -13.99 7.66 -0.97
N LYS A 68 -14.14 7.92 0.34
CA LYS A 68 -13.55 7.13 1.44
C LYS A 68 -14.03 5.70 1.47
N GLU A 69 -15.27 5.43 1.09
CA GLU A 69 -15.82 4.07 1.04
C GLU A 69 -15.50 3.38 -0.28
N LYS A 70 -15.52 4.14 -1.38
CA LYS A 70 -15.28 3.60 -2.73
C LYS A 70 -13.85 3.12 -2.94
N ILE A 71 -12.85 3.85 -2.47
CA ILE A 71 -11.44 3.50 -2.72
C ILE A 71 -11.06 2.17 -2.03
N PRO A 72 -11.25 1.99 -0.71
CA PRO A 72 -10.93 0.73 -0.05
C PRO A 72 -11.72 -0.44 -0.62
N LYS A 73 -12.99 -0.22 -0.98
CA LYS A 73 -13.83 -1.24 -1.61
C LYS A 73 -13.29 -1.64 -2.99
N ALA A 74 -12.96 -0.69 -3.85
CA ALA A 74 -12.41 -0.97 -5.18
C ALA A 74 -11.05 -1.67 -5.09
N VAL A 75 -10.18 -1.26 -4.14
CA VAL A 75 -8.92 -1.97 -3.87
C VAL A 75 -9.22 -3.38 -3.38
N HIS A 76 -10.11 -3.55 -2.41
CA HIS A 76 -10.46 -4.88 -1.90
C HIS A 76 -10.98 -5.79 -3.01
N GLU A 77 -11.91 -5.31 -3.85
CA GLU A 77 -12.45 -6.03 -5.00
C GLU A 77 -11.38 -6.40 -6.03
N ALA A 78 -10.45 -5.48 -6.34
CA ALA A 78 -9.34 -5.74 -7.26
C ALA A 78 -8.38 -6.83 -6.75
N PHE A 79 -8.25 -6.99 -5.43
CA PHE A 79 -7.39 -7.99 -4.79
C PHE A 79 -8.15 -9.20 -4.24
N GLN A 80 -9.45 -9.35 -4.55
CA GLN A 80 -10.18 -10.57 -4.21
C GLN A 80 -9.63 -11.77 -4.98
N LEU A 81 -9.77 -12.96 -4.39
CA LEU A 81 -9.38 -14.20 -5.04
C LEU A 81 -10.18 -14.36 -6.35
N GLY A 82 -9.51 -14.22 -7.47
CA GLY A 82 -10.13 -14.21 -8.78
C GLY A 82 -9.11 -14.31 -9.91
N VAL A 83 -9.62 -14.34 -11.14
CA VAL A 83 -8.83 -14.49 -12.36
C VAL A 83 -7.80 -13.36 -12.51
N ASP A 84 -8.16 -12.14 -12.13
CA ASP A 84 -7.29 -10.97 -12.28
C ASP A 84 -6.12 -10.97 -11.30
N LEU A 85 -6.35 -11.40 -10.05
CA LEU A 85 -5.28 -11.62 -9.08
C LEU A 85 -4.29 -12.69 -9.57
N VAL A 86 -4.81 -13.81 -10.11
CA VAL A 86 -3.96 -14.88 -10.65
C VAL A 86 -3.13 -14.39 -11.84
N LYS A 87 -3.74 -13.62 -12.77
CA LYS A 87 -3.03 -13.03 -13.90
C LYS A 87 -1.91 -12.07 -13.44
N MET A 88 -2.19 -11.24 -12.44
CA MET A 88 -1.19 -10.31 -11.88
C MET A 88 -0.03 -11.08 -11.23
N ILE A 89 -0.33 -12.12 -10.44
CA ILE A 89 0.71 -12.97 -9.81
C ILE A 89 1.57 -13.64 -10.88
N LEU A 90 0.96 -14.22 -11.92
CA LEU A 90 1.68 -14.87 -13.02
C LEU A 90 2.58 -13.87 -13.76
N ALA A 91 2.06 -12.69 -14.11
CA ALA A 91 2.83 -11.65 -14.78
C ALA A 91 4.01 -11.16 -13.91
N SER A 92 3.78 -10.99 -12.61
CA SER A 92 4.84 -10.62 -11.66
C SER A 92 5.90 -11.72 -11.55
N LEU A 93 5.50 -12.99 -11.48
CA LEU A 93 6.43 -14.11 -11.37
C LEU A 93 7.28 -14.26 -12.64
N ILE A 94 6.68 -14.09 -13.81
CA ILE A 94 7.40 -14.10 -15.10
C ILE A 94 8.44 -12.97 -15.15
N SER A 95 8.08 -11.76 -14.70
CA SER A 95 9.01 -10.62 -14.65
C SER A 95 10.17 -10.88 -13.70
N VAL A 96 9.89 -11.39 -12.50
CA VAL A 96 10.93 -11.75 -11.51
C VAL A 96 11.85 -12.84 -12.08
N ALA A 97 11.28 -13.89 -12.67
CA ALA A 97 12.07 -14.98 -13.27
C ALA A 97 12.97 -14.47 -14.40
N PHE A 98 12.48 -13.54 -15.24
CA PHE A 98 13.28 -12.89 -16.27
C PHE A 98 14.44 -12.10 -15.66
N THR A 99 14.19 -11.30 -14.63
CA THR A 99 15.22 -10.52 -13.94
C THR A 99 16.28 -11.42 -13.29
N ILE A 100 15.88 -12.53 -12.63
CA ILE A 100 16.81 -13.51 -12.07
C ILE A 100 17.65 -14.17 -13.18
N ASN A 101 17.01 -14.63 -14.26
CA ASN A 101 17.73 -15.27 -15.37
C ASN A 101 18.69 -14.30 -16.07
N SER A 102 18.37 -12.99 -16.07
CA SER A 102 19.23 -11.96 -16.66
C SER A 102 20.51 -11.68 -15.87
N LEU A 103 20.62 -12.15 -14.61
CA LEU A 103 21.86 -11.99 -13.84
C LEU A 103 23.02 -12.77 -14.46
N GLY A 104 22.76 -13.86 -15.19
CA GLY A 104 23.80 -14.66 -15.84
C GLY A 104 24.91 -15.09 -14.88
N HIS A 105 26.12 -14.53 -15.06
CA HIS A 105 27.30 -14.77 -14.22
C HIS A 105 27.58 -13.68 -13.16
N VAL A 106 26.70 -12.68 -13.02
CA VAL A 106 26.86 -11.62 -12.02
C VAL A 106 26.59 -12.21 -10.64
N THR A 107 27.65 -12.39 -9.85
CA THR A 107 27.59 -12.99 -8.51
C THR A 107 27.28 -11.99 -7.41
N GLU A 108 27.51 -10.69 -7.64
CA GLU A 108 27.25 -9.65 -6.63
C GLU A 108 26.57 -8.40 -7.23
N PRO A 109 25.31 -8.10 -6.86
CA PRO A 109 24.71 -6.81 -7.15
C PRO A 109 25.38 -5.72 -6.30
N LYS A 110 25.62 -4.53 -6.90
CA LYS A 110 26.20 -3.36 -6.20
C LYS A 110 25.43 -2.96 -4.93
N SER A 111 24.13 -3.23 -4.89
CA SER A 111 23.24 -2.99 -3.75
C SER A 111 22.13 -4.03 -3.77
N MET A 112 22.11 -4.89 -2.76
CA MET A 112 21.05 -5.89 -2.61
C MET A 112 19.68 -5.24 -2.40
N PHE A 113 19.64 -4.09 -1.72
CA PHE A 113 18.42 -3.32 -1.53
C PHE A 113 17.85 -2.82 -2.86
N ASP A 114 18.67 -2.20 -3.71
CA ASP A 114 18.22 -1.71 -5.02
C ASP A 114 17.76 -2.87 -5.91
N TRP A 115 18.48 -3.99 -5.86
CA TRP A 115 18.13 -5.19 -6.60
C TRP A 115 16.79 -5.78 -6.16
N LEU A 116 16.57 -5.94 -4.85
CA LEU A 116 15.29 -6.42 -4.29
C LEU A 116 14.14 -5.46 -4.58
N ARG A 117 14.37 -4.14 -4.43
CA ARG A 117 13.37 -3.11 -4.76
C ARG A 117 12.97 -3.18 -6.23
N GLN A 118 13.94 -3.36 -7.12
CA GLN A 118 13.68 -3.46 -8.56
C GLN A 118 12.93 -4.74 -8.91
N MET A 119 13.34 -5.87 -8.35
CA MET A 119 12.71 -7.18 -8.56
C MET A 119 11.29 -7.27 -7.99
N ILE A 120 11.04 -6.71 -6.81
CA ILE A 120 9.76 -6.91 -6.12
C ILE A 120 8.86 -5.71 -6.36
N ALA A 121 9.30 -4.50 -6.02
CA ALA A 121 8.42 -3.34 -6.08
C ALA A 121 8.14 -2.89 -7.51
N LEU A 122 9.17 -2.75 -8.36
CA LEU A 122 8.98 -2.22 -9.72
C LEU A 122 8.35 -3.24 -10.67
N ASP A 123 8.80 -4.49 -10.64
CA ASP A 123 8.26 -5.53 -11.54
C ASP A 123 6.82 -5.92 -11.17
N THR A 124 6.48 -6.03 -9.88
CA THR A 124 5.08 -6.22 -9.47
C THR A 124 4.22 -5.00 -9.80
N SER A 125 4.76 -3.78 -9.71
CA SER A 125 3.99 -2.58 -10.09
C SER A 125 3.69 -2.53 -11.60
N LYS A 126 4.57 -3.04 -12.47
CA LYS A 126 4.26 -3.19 -13.90
C LYS A 126 3.09 -4.16 -14.13
N ALA A 127 3.04 -5.25 -13.37
CA ALA A 127 1.91 -6.18 -13.42
C ALA A 127 0.62 -5.53 -12.90
N LEU A 128 0.71 -4.68 -11.87
CA LEU A 128 -0.43 -3.98 -11.27
C LEU A 128 -1.03 -2.91 -12.20
N PHE A 129 -0.20 -2.08 -12.83
CA PHE A 129 -0.66 -0.97 -13.69
C PHE A 129 -0.80 -1.36 -15.17
N GLY A 130 -0.28 -2.52 -15.57
CA GLY A 130 -0.34 -3.00 -16.94
C GLY A 130 0.61 -2.29 -17.91
N ALA A 131 0.36 -2.48 -19.21
CA ALA A 131 1.30 -2.10 -20.28
C ALA A 131 1.55 -0.59 -20.43
N HIS A 132 0.60 0.24 -19.98
CA HIS A 132 0.62 1.71 -20.00
C HIS A 132 0.75 2.28 -18.57
N GLY A 133 1.47 1.56 -17.70
CA GLY A 133 1.65 1.97 -16.32
C GLY A 133 2.53 3.22 -16.19
N PRO A 134 2.23 4.11 -15.23
CA PRO A 134 2.94 5.39 -15.08
C PRO A 134 4.44 5.20 -14.82
N LEU A 135 4.83 4.10 -14.18
CA LEU A 135 6.22 3.76 -13.89
C LEU A 135 7.04 3.35 -15.13
N LYS A 136 6.36 2.90 -16.19
CA LYS A 136 7.01 2.54 -17.46
C LYS A 136 7.15 3.76 -18.37
N GLU A 137 6.17 4.66 -18.34
CA GLU A 137 6.12 5.83 -19.20
C GLU A 137 6.99 6.98 -18.68
N ASN A 138 7.21 7.06 -17.36
CA ASN A 138 8.00 8.12 -16.75
C ASN A 138 9.10 7.55 -15.82
N GLY A 139 10.30 7.37 -16.37
CA GLY A 139 11.47 6.88 -15.62
C GLY A 139 11.85 7.75 -14.42
N LEU A 140 11.49 9.04 -14.43
CA LEU A 140 11.73 9.95 -13.30
C LEU A 140 10.96 9.54 -12.04
N LEU A 141 9.81 8.86 -12.18
CA LEU A 141 9.06 8.32 -11.04
C LEU A 141 9.80 7.16 -10.36
N VAL A 142 10.62 6.42 -11.11
CA VAL A 142 11.44 5.33 -10.56
C VAL A 142 12.66 5.88 -9.83
N ASP A 143 13.22 6.98 -10.34
CA ASP A 143 14.37 7.67 -9.75
C ASP A 143 14.01 8.49 -8.51
N ALA A 144 12.79 9.04 -8.44
CA ALA A 144 12.28 9.72 -7.25
C ALA A 144 12.08 8.79 -6.02
N LEU A 145 12.17 7.48 -6.23
CA LEU A 145 12.10 6.44 -5.18
C LEU A 145 13.49 5.98 -4.70
N ARG A 146 14.57 6.68 -5.08
CA ARG A 146 15.95 6.46 -4.62
C ARG A 146 16.32 7.47 -3.54
#